data_AF-A0A4P8KRE2-F1
#
_entry.id   AF-A0A4P8KRE2-F1
#
_cell.length_a   1.000
_cell.length_b   1.000
_cell.length_c   1.000
_cell.angle_alpha   90.00
_cell.angle_beta   90.00
_cell.angle_gamma   90.00
#
_symmetry.space_group_name_H-M   'P 1'
#
loop_
_entity.id
_entity.type
_entity.pdbx_description
1 polymer ?
#
loop_
_entity_poly.entity_id
_entity_poly.type
_entity_poly.pdbx_seq_one_letter_code
_entity_poly.pdbx_strand_id
1 'polypeptide(L)'
;MPDLTATHVLTTDAVRWGIETLGLRKLHPTFVVYLYLRAKARSGTLSDASATSDELLSLIRMPGNPRKPYYFPLISRGQRADGLLHTFWRAPNIAGSWSPGSIHRQQSGAWLGTEDGEYAMPNDHTELAFNQMLFGEPVSALALGAYFLRNDGFVLTGTPTPEDLVAGFRVKFDFPSEAEDDFQRLFTSQGPDDDFAWFEKYPQSTVELNAEEETDV
;
A
#
# COMPACT_ATOMS: atom_id res chain seq x y z
N MET A 1 26.47 12.73 -2.26
CA MET A 1 25.18 12.11 -1.93
C MET A 1 25.35 10.62 -2.07
N PRO A 2 24.89 9.78 -1.14
CA PRO A 2 24.96 8.34 -1.32
C PRO A 2 24.22 7.97 -2.61
N ASP A 3 24.73 6.97 -3.31
CA ASP A 3 24.08 6.40 -4.49
C ASP A 3 22.74 5.79 -4.04
N LEU A 4 21.63 6.41 -4.45
CA LEU A 4 20.26 5.97 -4.13
C LEU A 4 19.76 4.92 -5.13
N THR A 5 20.66 4.22 -5.80
CA THR A 5 20.29 3.13 -6.71
C THR A 5 19.73 1.97 -5.91
N ALA A 6 18.52 1.52 -6.27
CA ALA A 6 17.87 0.37 -5.67
C ALA A 6 18.76 -0.88 -5.78
N THR A 7 18.93 -1.58 -4.66
CA THR A 7 19.72 -2.83 -4.60
C THR A 7 18.83 -4.07 -4.67
N HIS A 8 17.58 -3.95 -4.24
CA HIS A 8 16.62 -5.05 -4.18
C HIS A 8 15.22 -4.62 -4.61
N VAL A 9 14.41 -5.60 -5.02
CA VAL A 9 12.96 -5.48 -5.22
C VAL A 9 12.26 -6.62 -4.49
N LEU A 10 10.95 -6.48 -4.29
CA LEU A 10 10.14 -7.58 -3.79
C LEU A 10 9.99 -8.68 -4.83
N THR A 11 10.04 -9.94 -4.38
CA THR A 11 9.77 -11.08 -5.27
C THR A 11 8.28 -11.14 -5.64
N THR A 12 7.99 -11.81 -6.75
CA THR A 12 6.59 -12.07 -7.16
C THR A 12 5.84 -12.88 -6.09
N ASP A 13 6.50 -13.80 -5.40
CA ASP A 13 5.88 -14.64 -4.37
C ASP A 13 5.50 -13.81 -3.13
N ALA A 14 6.35 -12.88 -2.70
CA ALA A 14 6.03 -11.95 -1.62
C ALA A 14 4.82 -11.07 -1.95
N VAL A 15 4.79 -10.52 -3.17
CA VAL A 15 3.67 -9.69 -3.64
C VAL A 15 2.38 -10.51 -3.74
N ARG A 16 2.45 -11.74 -4.27
CA ARG A 16 1.30 -12.64 -4.35
C ARG A 16 0.77 -12.96 -2.96
N TRP A 17 1.64 -13.37 -2.04
CA TRP A 17 1.27 -13.66 -0.67
C TRP A 17 0.57 -12.48 0.00
N GLY A 18 1.09 -11.25 -0.19
CA GLY A 18 0.47 -10.05 0.36
C GLY A 18 -0.95 -9.83 -0.18
N ILE A 19 -1.15 -9.99 -1.49
CA ILE A 19 -2.47 -9.87 -2.13
C ILE A 19 -3.45 -10.93 -1.59
N GLU A 20 -3.03 -12.18 -1.53
CA GLU A 20 -3.87 -13.29 -1.06
C GLU A 20 -4.24 -13.11 0.41
N THR A 21 -3.26 -12.78 1.25
CA THR A 21 -3.46 -12.50 2.68
C THR A 21 -4.48 -11.38 2.88
N LEU A 22 -4.40 -10.29 2.12
CA LEU A 22 -5.37 -9.20 2.20
C LEU A 22 -6.76 -9.62 1.69
N GLY A 23 -6.82 -10.39 0.61
CA GLY A 23 -8.06 -10.83 -0.01
C GLY A 23 -8.90 -11.79 0.85
N LEU A 24 -8.26 -12.49 1.79
CA LEU A 24 -8.92 -13.41 2.73
C LEU A 24 -9.48 -12.70 3.99
N ARG A 25 -9.04 -11.47 4.26
CA ARG A 25 -9.39 -10.72 5.47
C ARG A 25 -10.56 -9.78 5.19
N LYS A 26 -11.38 -9.56 6.23
CA LYS A 26 -12.38 -8.50 6.20
C LYS A 26 -11.65 -7.18 6.45
N LEU A 27 -11.55 -6.34 5.43
CA LEU A 27 -10.80 -5.09 5.49
C LEU A 27 -11.52 -4.02 4.66
N HIS A 28 -11.91 -2.92 5.30
CA HIS A 28 -12.71 -1.91 4.63
C HIS A 28 -11.89 -1.20 3.53
N PRO A 29 -12.43 -1.05 2.30
CA PRO A 29 -11.78 -0.35 1.20
C PRO A 29 -11.21 1.03 1.54
N THR A 30 -11.89 1.79 2.37
CA THR A 30 -11.46 3.15 2.75
C THR A 30 -10.19 3.16 3.62
N PHE A 31 -9.71 2.00 4.09
CA PHE A 31 -8.47 1.94 4.88
C PHE A 31 -7.25 2.46 4.10
N VAL A 32 -7.20 2.30 2.77
CA VAL A 32 -6.11 2.90 1.96
C VAL A 32 -6.17 4.42 1.95
N VAL A 33 -7.38 4.98 1.91
CA VAL A 33 -7.57 6.43 2.01
C VAL A 33 -7.17 6.91 3.41
N TYR A 34 -7.51 6.16 4.46
CA TYR A 34 -7.06 6.46 5.82
C TYR A 34 -5.53 6.55 5.91
N LEU A 35 -4.79 5.56 5.38
CA LEU A 35 -3.32 5.59 5.43
C LEU A 35 -2.74 6.82 4.72
N TYR A 36 -3.29 7.16 3.55
CA TYR A 36 -2.90 8.36 2.80
C TYR A 36 -3.21 9.65 3.58
N LEU A 37 -4.43 9.80 4.09
CA LEU A 37 -4.85 10.99 4.83
C LEU A 37 -4.07 11.15 6.14
N ARG A 38 -3.74 10.06 6.82
CA ARG A 38 -2.92 10.08 8.04
C ARG A 38 -1.54 10.66 7.75
N ALA A 39 -0.87 10.20 6.69
CA ALA A 39 0.44 10.73 6.28
C ALA A 39 0.35 12.23 5.90
N LYS A 40 -0.72 12.64 5.22
CA LYS A 40 -0.99 14.06 4.93
C LYS A 40 -1.22 14.89 6.18
N ALA A 41 -2.00 14.39 7.14
CA ALA A 41 -2.26 15.07 8.40
C ALA A 41 -0.98 15.27 9.21
N ARG A 42 -0.14 14.24 9.32
CA ARG A 42 1.14 14.32 10.05
C ARG A 42 2.15 15.27 9.40
N SER A 43 2.17 15.35 8.07
CA SER A 43 3.00 16.32 7.34
C SER A 43 2.41 17.73 7.29
N GLY A 44 1.22 17.97 7.87
CA GLY A 44 0.55 19.27 7.85
C GLY A 44 -0.04 19.65 6.49
N THR A 45 -0.24 18.69 5.59
CA THR A 45 -0.71 18.90 4.20
C THR A 45 -2.09 18.28 3.94
N LEU A 46 -2.90 18.08 4.98
CA LEU A 46 -4.24 17.48 4.85
C LEU A 46 -5.17 18.29 3.93
N SER A 47 -5.06 19.62 3.93
CA SER A 47 -5.81 20.51 3.04
C SER A 47 -5.55 20.25 1.55
N ASP A 48 -4.39 19.68 1.22
CA ASP A 48 -3.97 19.41 -0.15
C ASP A 48 -4.37 17.99 -0.59
N ALA A 49 -4.94 17.20 0.32
CA ALA A 49 -5.33 15.84 0.05
C ALA A 49 -6.44 15.77 -1.02
N SER A 50 -6.32 14.82 -1.95
CA SER A 50 -7.29 14.65 -3.03
C SER A 50 -7.52 13.19 -3.36
N ALA A 51 -8.79 12.84 -3.59
CA ALA A 51 -9.20 11.51 -4.05
C ALA A 51 -8.64 11.17 -5.44
N THR A 52 -8.27 12.19 -6.23
CA THR A 52 -7.70 12.04 -7.57
C THR A 52 -6.19 12.26 -7.58
N SER A 53 -5.54 12.40 -6.41
CA SER A 53 -4.09 12.58 -6.36
C SER A 53 -3.38 11.36 -6.94
N ASP A 54 -2.33 11.61 -7.72
CA ASP A 54 -1.50 10.53 -8.26
C ASP A 54 -0.83 9.72 -7.14
N GLU A 55 -0.51 10.37 -6.02
CA GLU A 55 0.00 9.72 -4.82
C GLU A 55 -0.95 8.62 -4.32
N LEU A 56 -2.23 8.93 -4.09
CA LEU A 56 -3.23 7.95 -3.64
C LEU A 56 -3.50 6.89 -4.72
N LEU A 57 -3.67 7.29 -5.98
CA LEU A 57 -4.02 6.36 -7.06
C LEU A 57 -2.85 5.42 -7.40
N SER A 58 -1.60 5.84 -7.21
CA SER A 58 -0.42 4.99 -7.41
C SER A 58 -0.40 3.78 -6.49
N LEU A 59 -0.91 3.91 -5.25
CA LEU A 59 -0.97 2.81 -4.28
C LEU A 59 -1.72 1.58 -4.82
N ILE A 60 -2.75 1.82 -5.64
CA ILE A 60 -3.65 0.78 -6.14
C ILE A 60 -3.49 0.48 -7.64
N ARG A 61 -2.62 1.21 -8.34
CA ARG A 61 -2.37 1.03 -9.77
C ARG A 61 -1.59 -0.24 -10.04
N MET A 62 -2.13 -1.12 -10.87
CA MET A 62 -1.51 -2.41 -11.19
C MET A 62 -1.48 -2.61 -12.71
N PRO A 63 -0.32 -2.96 -13.31
CA PRO A 63 -0.27 -3.34 -14.71
C PRO A 63 -1.06 -4.63 -14.97
N GLY A 64 -1.50 -4.84 -16.22
CA GLY A 64 -2.16 -6.07 -16.65
C GLY A 64 -3.65 -5.95 -16.97
N ASN A 65 -4.29 -4.80 -16.70
CA ASN A 65 -5.67 -4.54 -17.14
C ASN A 65 -5.87 -3.09 -17.62
N PRO A 66 -5.86 -2.83 -18.95
CA PRO A 66 -5.93 -1.46 -19.47
C PRO A 66 -7.29 -0.78 -19.25
N ARG A 67 -8.37 -1.54 -19.05
CA ARG A 67 -9.72 -0.98 -18.83
C ARG A 67 -10.01 -0.72 -17.36
N LYS A 68 -9.34 -1.45 -16.47
CA LYS A 68 -9.48 -1.36 -15.02
C LYS A 68 -8.08 -1.26 -14.43
N PRO A 69 -7.45 -0.07 -14.42
CA PRO A 69 -6.03 0.07 -14.11
C PRO A 69 -5.69 -0.15 -12.63
N TYR A 70 -6.71 -0.33 -11.79
CA TYR A 70 -6.57 -0.43 -10.35
C TYR A 70 -6.90 -1.84 -9.88
N TYR A 71 -6.00 -2.46 -9.12
CA TYR A 71 -6.21 -3.76 -8.51
C TYR A 71 -6.25 -3.58 -7.00
N PHE A 72 -7.34 -3.97 -6.35
CA PHE A 72 -7.61 -3.56 -4.98
C PHE A 72 -8.09 -4.74 -4.11
N PRO A 73 -7.20 -5.41 -3.36
CA PRO A 73 -7.50 -6.64 -2.63
C PRO A 73 -8.11 -6.39 -1.23
N LEU A 74 -8.85 -5.30 -1.05
CA LEU A 74 -9.52 -4.96 0.21
C LEU A 74 -11.04 -5.04 0.01
N ILE A 75 -11.69 -5.81 0.89
CA ILE A 75 -13.14 -6.04 0.84
C ILE A 75 -13.75 -6.05 2.24
N SER A 76 -14.90 -5.36 2.38
CA SER A 76 -15.65 -5.33 3.64
C SER A 76 -16.61 -6.51 3.82
N ARG A 77 -16.77 -7.38 2.80
CA ARG A 77 -17.75 -8.47 2.78
C ARG A 77 -17.09 -9.84 2.97
N GLY A 78 -17.33 -10.44 4.13
CA GLY A 78 -17.03 -11.84 4.45
C GLY A 78 -15.53 -12.20 4.49
N GLN A 79 -15.18 -13.22 5.26
CA GLN A 79 -13.93 -13.96 5.05
C GLN A 79 -14.13 -14.87 3.84
N ARG A 80 -13.12 -14.95 2.96
CA ARG A 80 -13.20 -15.74 1.72
C ARG A 80 -12.32 -16.98 1.83
N ALA A 81 -12.62 -17.98 1.00
CA ALA A 81 -11.86 -19.23 0.94
C ALA A 81 -10.71 -19.19 -0.08
N ASP A 82 -10.80 -18.37 -1.14
CA ASP A 82 -9.83 -18.33 -2.25
C ASP A 82 -9.27 -16.91 -2.53
N GLY A 83 -7.98 -16.84 -2.89
CA GLY A 83 -7.09 -15.68 -2.72
C GLY A 83 -6.80 -14.74 -3.90
N LEU A 84 -7.21 -15.00 -5.14
CA LEU A 84 -7.00 -14.06 -6.27
C LEU A 84 -8.26 -13.90 -7.11
N LEU A 85 -8.72 -12.66 -7.33
CA LEU A 85 -10.02 -12.42 -7.96
C LEU A 85 -10.01 -11.35 -9.04
N HIS A 86 -10.65 -11.66 -10.16
CA HIS A 86 -10.99 -10.68 -11.20
C HIS A 86 -11.82 -9.51 -10.67
N THR A 87 -12.59 -9.73 -9.59
CA THR A 87 -13.40 -8.70 -8.95
C THR A 87 -12.58 -7.66 -8.19
N PHE A 88 -11.28 -7.85 -7.98
CA PHE A 88 -10.42 -6.82 -7.39
C PHE A 88 -10.01 -5.73 -8.39
N TRP A 89 -10.18 -5.98 -9.69
CA TRP A 89 -9.99 -4.95 -10.71
C TRP A 89 -11.10 -3.89 -10.62
N ARG A 90 -10.71 -2.63 -10.51
CA ARG A 90 -11.57 -1.45 -10.36
C ARG A 90 -11.40 -0.50 -11.54
N ALA A 91 -12.51 0.12 -11.93
CA ALA A 91 -12.52 1.11 -12.99
C ALA A 91 -11.91 2.45 -12.51
N PRO A 92 -11.54 3.35 -13.43
CA PRO A 92 -10.92 4.64 -13.10
C PRO A 92 -11.73 5.54 -12.16
N ASN A 93 -13.06 5.36 -12.13
CA ASN A 93 -13.98 6.17 -11.32
C ASN A 93 -13.95 5.88 -9.81
N ILE A 94 -13.04 5.02 -9.33
CA ILE A 94 -12.88 4.71 -7.89
C ILE A 94 -12.62 5.97 -7.05
N ALA A 95 -11.94 6.97 -7.60
CA ALA A 95 -11.69 8.25 -6.92
C ALA A 95 -12.99 8.93 -6.44
N GLY A 96 -14.08 8.81 -7.19
CA GLY A 96 -15.37 9.37 -6.78
C GLY A 96 -15.94 8.73 -5.51
N SER A 97 -15.61 7.46 -5.23
CA SER A 97 -15.98 6.76 -3.98
C SER A 97 -15.12 7.17 -2.78
N TRP A 98 -14.01 7.86 -3.04
CA TRP A 98 -13.05 8.31 -2.04
C TRP A 98 -13.10 9.81 -1.78
N SER A 99 -13.93 10.57 -2.50
CA SER A 99 -14.11 11.99 -2.20
C SER A 99 -14.64 12.20 -0.78
N PRO A 100 -14.33 13.32 -0.12
CA PRO A 100 -14.72 13.54 1.26
C PRO A 100 -16.23 13.37 1.48
N GLY A 101 -17.06 13.99 0.63
CA GLY A 101 -18.51 13.86 0.72
C GLY A 101 -19.02 12.43 0.46
N SER A 102 -18.34 11.65 -0.39
CA SER A 102 -18.70 10.24 -0.60
C SER A 102 -18.33 9.37 0.61
N ILE A 103 -17.17 9.61 1.20
CA ILE A 103 -16.71 8.90 2.40
C ILE A 103 -17.57 9.28 3.62
N HIS A 104 -17.95 10.56 3.76
CA HIS A 104 -18.81 11.05 4.83
C HIS A 104 -20.15 10.30 4.90
N ARG A 105 -20.67 9.85 3.76
CA ARG A 105 -21.90 9.03 3.67
C ARG A 105 -21.71 7.54 3.97
N GLN A 106 -20.48 7.07 4.18
CA GLN A 106 -20.19 5.66 4.47
C GLN A 106 -20.17 5.39 5.97
N GLN A 107 -20.80 4.30 6.41
CA GLN A 107 -20.88 3.95 7.83
C GLN A 107 -19.51 3.81 8.50
N SER A 108 -18.56 3.12 7.88
CA SER A 108 -17.22 2.85 8.46
C SER A 108 -16.19 3.95 8.21
N GLY A 109 -16.49 4.92 7.34
CA GLY A 109 -15.54 5.94 6.89
C GLY A 109 -15.98 7.37 7.18
N ALA A 110 -17.21 7.58 7.68
CA ALA A 110 -17.83 8.91 7.77
C ALA A 110 -16.93 9.98 8.43
N TRP A 111 -16.16 9.57 9.43
CA TRP A 111 -15.27 10.42 10.23
C TRP A 111 -14.03 10.95 9.47
N LEU A 112 -13.74 10.43 8.28
CA LEU A 112 -12.68 10.95 7.39
C LEU A 112 -13.14 12.12 6.51
N GLY A 113 -14.44 12.43 6.49
CA GLY A 113 -14.99 13.54 5.71
C GLY A 113 -15.90 14.42 6.57
N THR A 114 -15.97 15.70 6.25
CA THR A 114 -16.89 16.65 6.88
C THR A 114 -18.14 16.86 6.01
N GLU A 115 -19.20 17.41 6.60
CA GLU A 115 -20.41 17.83 5.87
C GLU A 115 -20.09 18.89 4.80
N ASP A 116 -19.09 19.73 5.05
CA ASP A 116 -18.61 20.77 4.13
C ASP A 116 -17.80 20.23 2.94
N GLY A 117 -17.56 18.91 2.90
CA GLY A 117 -16.88 18.26 1.79
C GLY A 117 -15.36 18.32 1.89
N GLU A 118 -14.81 18.45 3.09
CA GLU A 118 -13.37 18.43 3.37
C GLU A 118 -12.94 17.11 4.02
N TYR A 119 -11.67 16.74 3.90
CA TYR A 119 -11.14 15.60 4.66
C TYR A 119 -10.89 15.99 6.12
N ALA A 120 -11.07 15.02 7.01
CA ALA A 120 -10.81 15.16 8.43
C ALA A 120 -9.87 14.08 8.95
N MET A 121 -9.13 14.40 10.02
CA MET A 121 -8.32 13.46 10.79
C MET A 121 -8.52 13.72 12.28
N PRO A 122 -9.52 13.09 12.92
CA PRO A 122 -9.82 13.31 14.34
C PRO A 122 -8.74 12.68 15.23
N ASN A 123 -8.59 13.15 16.48
CA ASN A 123 -7.53 12.69 17.38
C ASN A 123 -7.60 11.19 17.73
N ASP A 124 -8.79 10.59 17.69
CA ASP A 124 -9.04 9.16 17.93
C ASP A 124 -9.04 8.33 16.64
N HIS A 125 -8.49 8.86 15.53
CA HIS A 125 -8.50 8.22 14.22
C HIS A 125 -7.99 6.77 14.23
N THR A 126 -6.99 6.46 15.04
CA THR A 126 -6.42 5.11 15.15
C THR A 126 -7.44 4.12 15.71
N GLU A 127 -8.18 4.52 16.75
CA GLU A 127 -9.23 3.70 17.33
C GLU A 127 -10.40 3.51 16.36
N LEU A 128 -10.80 4.58 15.67
CA LEU A 128 -11.85 4.54 14.65
C LEU A 128 -11.46 3.63 13.48
N ALA A 129 -10.23 3.72 12.97
CA ALA A 129 -9.73 2.87 11.90
C ALA A 129 -9.70 1.39 12.34
N PHE A 130 -9.19 1.11 13.53
CA PHE A 130 -9.16 -0.25 14.08
C PHE A 130 -10.56 -0.86 14.19
N ASN A 131 -11.50 -0.14 14.82
CA ASN A 131 -12.84 -0.65 15.07
C ASN A 131 -13.69 -0.73 13.80
N GLN A 132 -13.63 0.29 12.93
CA GLN A 132 -14.59 0.45 11.84
C GLN A 132 -14.06 -0.01 10.48
N MET A 133 -12.75 0.03 10.25
CA MET A 133 -12.13 -0.37 8.98
C MET A 133 -11.43 -1.72 9.05
N LEU A 134 -10.78 -2.00 10.19
CA LEU A 134 -10.13 -3.29 10.44
C LEU A 134 -11.02 -4.29 11.20
N PHE A 135 -12.22 -3.86 11.61
CA PHE A 135 -13.20 -4.69 12.31
C PHE A 135 -12.66 -5.33 13.61
N GLY A 136 -11.78 -4.62 14.31
CA GLY A 136 -11.22 -5.05 15.59
C GLY A 136 -10.06 -6.05 15.49
N GLU A 137 -9.51 -6.27 14.29
CA GLU A 137 -8.35 -7.14 14.10
C GLU A 137 -7.23 -6.41 13.38
N PRO A 138 -6.00 -6.36 13.91
CA PRO A 138 -4.89 -5.75 13.20
C PRO A 138 -4.62 -6.46 11.86
N VAL A 139 -4.11 -5.71 10.89
CA VAL A 139 -3.76 -6.22 9.55
C VAL A 139 -2.25 -6.41 9.42
N SER A 140 -1.81 -7.39 8.63
CA SER A 140 -0.37 -7.61 8.44
C SER A 140 0.30 -6.42 7.75
N ALA A 141 1.27 -5.80 8.42
CA ALA A 141 2.14 -4.77 7.84
C ALA A 141 2.97 -5.34 6.68
N LEU A 142 3.37 -6.61 6.77
CA LEU A 142 4.06 -7.30 5.68
C LEU A 142 3.16 -7.44 4.45
N ALA A 143 1.89 -7.83 4.63
CA ALA A 143 0.98 -8.00 3.49
C ALA A 143 0.63 -6.67 2.81
N LEU A 144 0.37 -5.63 3.61
CA LEU A 144 0.17 -4.28 3.07
C LEU A 144 1.44 -3.72 2.45
N GLY A 145 2.61 -3.92 3.07
CA GLY A 145 3.91 -3.52 2.54
C GLY A 145 4.19 -4.19 1.21
N ALA A 146 4.04 -5.52 1.13
CA ALA A 146 4.26 -6.29 -0.08
C ALA A 146 3.34 -5.82 -1.22
N TYR A 147 2.09 -5.49 -0.89
CA TYR A 147 1.17 -4.92 -1.86
C TYR A 147 1.58 -3.49 -2.25
N PHE A 148 1.64 -2.53 -1.33
CA PHE A 148 1.83 -1.11 -1.67
C PHE A 148 3.21 -0.77 -2.24
N LEU A 149 4.25 -1.51 -1.83
CA LEU A 149 5.64 -1.27 -2.24
C LEU A 149 6.09 -2.22 -3.36
N ARG A 150 5.17 -2.97 -3.96
CA ARG A 150 5.43 -3.94 -5.05
C ARG A 150 6.21 -3.39 -6.25
N ASN A 151 6.13 -2.08 -6.48
CA ASN A 151 6.79 -1.41 -7.61
C ASN A 151 7.96 -0.52 -7.15
N ASP A 152 8.30 -0.54 -5.86
CA ASP A 152 9.35 0.28 -5.29
C ASP A 152 10.66 -0.52 -5.23
N GLY A 153 11.77 0.17 -5.48
CA GLY A 153 13.11 -0.35 -5.26
C GLY A 153 13.58 -0.06 -3.84
N PHE A 154 14.27 -1.00 -3.22
CA PHE A 154 14.79 -0.89 -1.87
C PHE A 154 16.31 -0.72 -1.90
N VAL A 155 16.83 0.21 -1.08
CA VAL A 155 18.27 0.41 -0.87
C VAL A 155 18.65 -0.27 0.45
N LEU A 156 18.99 -1.56 0.38
CA LEU A 156 19.31 -2.39 1.54
C LEU A 156 20.79 -2.79 1.54
N THR A 157 21.36 -2.88 2.74
CA THR A 157 22.72 -3.42 2.98
C THR A 157 22.63 -4.76 3.68
N GLY A 158 23.39 -5.75 3.21
CA GLY A 158 23.38 -7.09 3.80
C GLY A 158 22.27 -7.98 3.26
N THR A 159 21.89 -8.98 4.04
CA THR A 159 20.80 -9.92 3.68
C THR A 159 19.45 -9.27 4.01
N PRO A 160 18.58 -9.05 3.02
CA PRO A 160 17.28 -8.43 3.25
C PRO A 160 16.34 -9.35 4.03
N THR A 161 15.48 -8.76 4.84
CA THR A 161 14.61 -9.41 5.83
C THR A 161 13.18 -8.88 5.74
N PRO A 162 12.16 -9.62 6.23
CA PRO A 162 10.79 -9.09 6.32
C PRO A 162 10.70 -7.77 7.08
N GLU A 163 11.57 -7.55 8.07
CA GLU A 163 11.65 -6.31 8.84
C GLU A 163 12.00 -5.10 7.97
N ASP A 164 12.79 -5.28 6.90
CA ASP A 164 13.08 -4.21 5.93
C ASP A 164 11.82 -3.78 5.18
N LEU A 165 10.91 -4.73 4.90
CA LEU A 165 9.62 -4.42 4.29
C LEU A 165 8.72 -3.65 5.25
N VAL A 166 8.70 -4.03 6.54
CA VAL A 166 7.98 -3.28 7.57
C VAL A 166 8.55 -1.87 7.70
N ALA A 167 9.88 -1.71 7.69
CA ALA A 167 10.52 -0.40 7.73
C ALA A 167 10.12 0.46 6.52
N GLY A 168 10.16 -0.10 5.31
CA GLY A 168 9.69 0.58 4.09
C GLY A 168 8.22 1.00 4.19
N PHE A 169 7.35 0.13 4.71
CA PHE A 169 5.92 0.42 4.90
C PHE A 169 5.73 1.58 5.90
N ARG A 170 6.47 1.56 7.01
CA ARG A 170 6.44 2.64 8.00
C ARG A 170 6.89 3.97 7.42
N VAL A 171 7.95 3.98 6.61
CA VAL A 171 8.40 5.21 5.91
C VAL A 171 7.33 5.70 4.94
N LYS A 172 6.74 4.81 4.14
CA LYS A 172 5.73 5.16 3.13
C LYS A 172 4.48 5.84 3.71
N PHE A 173 4.05 5.41 4.88
CA PHE A 173 2.82 5.88 5.53
C PHE A 173 3.06 6.69 6.82
N ASP A 174 4.29 7.14 7.02
CA ASP A 174 4.74 7.98 8.12
C ASP A 174 4.38 7.44 9.52
N PHE A 175 4.85 6.22 9.82
CA PHE A 175 4.80 5.61 11.16
C PHE A 175 6.19 5.62 11.81
N PRO A 176 6.68 6.77 12.30
CA PRO A 176 7.94 6.82 13.02
C PRO A 176 7.82 6.18 14.41
N SER A 177 8.93 6.18 15.18
CA SER A 177 9.00 5.53 16.49
C SER A 177 8.03 6.11 17.52
N GLU A 178 7.72 7.41 17.47
CA GLU A 178 6.75 8.03 18.38
C GLU A 178 5.30 7.65 18.07
N ALA A 179 5.04 7.01 16.91
CA ALA A 179 3.74 6.49 16.51
C ALA A 179 3.64 4.96 16.70
N GLU A 180 4.44 4.39 17.61
CA GLU A 180 4.48 2.95 17.83
C GLU A 180 3.15 2.39 18.33
N ASP A 181 2.49 3.09 19.26
CA ASP A 181 1.20 2.65 19.79
C ASP A 181 0.12 2.60 18.69
N ASP A 182 0.11 3.59 17.80
CA ASP A 182 -0.76 3.58 16.61
C ASP A 182 -0.45 2.39 15.71
N PHE A 183 0.84 2.15 15.47
CA PHE A 183 1.29 1.09 14.60
C PHE A 183 0.90 -0.29 15.14
N GLN A 184 1.17 -0.56 16.41
CA GLN A 184 0.84 -1.84 17.06
C GLN A 184 -0.66 -2.08 17.17
N ARG A 185 -1.47 -1.02 17.28
CA ARG A 185 -2.92 -1.15 17.28
C ARG A 185 -3.47 -1.55 15.91
N LEU A 186 -2.89 -1.05 14.84
CA LEU A 186 -3.39 -1.26 13.48
C LEU A 186 -2.75 -2.45 12.79
N PHE A 187 -1.53 -2.82 13.18
CA PHE A 187 -0.73 -3.78 12.42
C PHE A 187 -0.11 -4.89 13.24
N THR A 188 0.06 -6.05 12.59
CA THR A 188 0.96 -7.11 13.03
C THR A 188 2.16 -7.22 12.08
N SER A 189 3.33 -7.57 12.61
CA SER A 189 4.53 -7.86 11.80
C SER A 189 4.82 -9.35 11.62
N GLN A 190 3.87 -10.23 11.97
CA GLN A 190 4.04 -11.68 11.78
C GLN A 190 4.00 -12.04 10.29
N GLY A 191 5.00 -12.80 9.86
CA GLY A 191 5.10 -13.37 8.52
C GLY A 191 4.27 -14.65 8.34
N PRO A 192 4.24 -15.22 7.13
CA PRO A 192 3.70 -16.55 6.89
C PRO A 192 4.57 -17.63 7.54
N ASP A 193 3.96 -18.78 7.79
CA ASP A 193 4.67 -20.00 8.16
C ASP A 193 5.43 -20.60 6.95
N ASP A 194 5.01 -20.27 5.73
CA ASP A 194 5.62 -20.73 4.48
C ASP A 194 6.94 -20.00 4.20
N ASP A 195 7.95 -20.76 3.78
CA ASP A 195 9.27 -20.24 3.44
C ASP A 195 9.31 -19.80 1.97
N PHE A 196 9.45 -18.49 1.74
CA PHE A 196 9.78 -17.91 0.44
C PHE A 196 10.71 -16.71 0.61
N ALA A 197 11.47 -16.40 -0.44
CA ALA A 197 12.32 -15.22 -0.46
C ALA A 197 11.47 -13.94 -0.60
N TRP A 198 11.61 -13.00 0.33
CA TRP A 198 10.89 -11.72 0.29
C TRP A 198 11.43 -10.77 -0.78
N PHE A 199 12.74 -10.79 -0.97
CA PHE A 199 13.45 -9.88 -1.85
C PHE A 199 14.32 -10.65 -2.85
N GLU A 200 14.47 -10.05 -4.03
CA GLU A 200 15.49 -10.42 -5.01
C GLU A 200 16.32 -9.19 -5.38
N LYS A 201 17.50 -9.42 -5.97
CA LYS A 201 18.36 -8.32 -6.39
C LYS A 201 17.69 -7.51 -7.49
N TYR A 202 17.82 -6.19 -7.43
CA TYR A 202 17.35 -5.31 -8.49
C TYR A 202 18.04 -5.70 -9.80
N PRO A 203 17.29 -5.92 -10.90
CA PRO A 203 17.90 -6.29 -12.17
C PRO A 203 18.78 -5.13 -12.65
N GLN A 204 20.10 -5.34 -12.65
CA GLN A 204 21.00 -4.41 -13.33
C GLN A 204 20.78 -4.62 -14.83
N SER A 205 20.14 -3.67 -15.50
CA SER A 205 20.01 -3.69 -16.94
C SER A 205 21.40 -3.83 -17.56
N THR A 206 21.71 -5.00 -18.12
CA THR A 206 22.85 -5.16 -19.01
C THR A 206 22.54 -4.34 -20.25
N VAL A 207 23.00 -3.08 -20.27
CA VAL A 207 23.17 -2.35 -21.52
C VAL A 207 24.36 -3.03 -22.20
N GLU A 208 24.08 -4.08 -22.97
CA GLU A 208 25.02 -4.54 -24.00
C GLU A 208 25.15 -3.41 -25.00
N LEU A 209 26.16 -2.56 -24.79
CA LEU A 209 26.67 -1.66 -25.81
C LEU A 209 27.20 -2.56 -26.94
N ASN A 210 26.38 -2.77 -27.96
CA ASN A 210 26.85 -3.22 -29.25
C ASN A 210 27.83 -2.15 -29.75
N ALA A 211 29.12 -2.38 -29.51
CA ALA A 211 30.18 -1.72 -30.25
C ALA A 211 30.00 -2.16 -31.70
N GLU A 212 29.44 -1.28 -32.52
CA GLU A 212 29.46 -1.44 -33.97
C GLU A 212 30.94 -1.57 -34.38
N GLU A 213 31.27 -2.71 -35.00
CA GLU A 213 32.52 -2.89 -35.73
C GLU A 213 32.55 -1.84 -36.85
N GLU A 214 33.35 -0.79 -36.68
CA GLU A 214 33.85 0.03 -37.78
C GLU A 214 34.70 -0.89 -38.68
N THR A 215 34.06 -1.42 -39.73
CA THR A 215 34.77 -1.99 -40.87
C THR A 215 35.36 -0.85 -41.71
N ASP A 216 36.68 -0.67 -41.61
CA ASP A 216 37.50 0.05 -42.59
C ASP A 216 37.37 -0.64 -43.97
N VAL A 217 36.93 0.12 -44.99
CA VAL A 217 37.21 -0.15 -46.41
C VAL A 217 37.50 1.17 -47.12
#